data_AF-A0A8B5X2Y2-F1
#
_entry.id   AF-A0A8B5X2Y2-F1
#
_cell.length_a   1.000
_cell.length_b   1.000
_cell.length_c   1.000
_cell.angle_alpha   90.00
_cell.angle_beta   90.00
_cell.angle_gamma   90.00
#
_symmetry.space_group_name_H-M   'P 1'
#
loop_
_entity.id
_entity.type
_entity.pdbx_description
1 polymer ?
#
loop_
_entity_poly.entity_id
_entity_poly.type
_entity_poly.pdbx_seq_one_letter_code
_entity_poly.pdbx_strand_id
1 'polypeptide(L)'
;EEQMAETAVLLEAAGVDCVELSGGTMRAYFAGEFAGFFSPPLRDGAYYRDGARAYRAKTKMPLMLVGGIRSLEESDELVSGGITDYVSLARPLIRQPALVARWKTGDTAAADCISDNGCFRPGIERRGVHCVHVGGYRTRGGSLTFGSASTATVNTRRAVAECLESAFDDGTDCDLLILHTTMGHNFDELLDEAHRIAPSARIVGCTGSGVIGREGASETMRSLAVMSVRGPRNALAVAAYDRPDPADLAGAGAALARDLARQATGINLVLCYPSLSVLPGGDLLQGIESVLGPDVPVVGAYAMDNAKLKTSFQFVDQQIFEMGIVAVGFADPSLELAARVNHGYRPMGTPLEVTRCDGVRIYELDGKPAWAAFTAALGLPPSTHPIEIVPIAALGRELEGEFREEYGSEYLIVGGILRQPDDSVLVARTCHQGEFLRTMERHEPGIFAGVDRLTQQLTADLRGRIPVAVFHSDCGARGQLSFGRLLKEELINRIQEPVCRGESVPWLGIYGGSELCPLGGRNMVHSYTSAVFALVEKEGPME
;
A
#
# COMPACT_ATOMS: atom_id res chain seq x y z
N GLU A 1 21.06 28.20 32.84
CA GLU A 1 20.13 28.92 31.95
C GLU A 1 20.77 30.17 31.35
N GLU A 2 21.49 30.98 32.13
CA GLU A 2 22.16 32.20 31.64
C GLU A 2 23.11 31.96 30.44
N GLN A 3 24.04 31.01 30.55
CA GLN A 3 24.94 30.62 29.44
C GLN A 3 24.20 30.16 28.18
N MET A 4 23.04 29.49 28.35
CA MET A 4 22.21 29.04 27.22
C MET A 4 21.59 30.25 26.51
N ALA A 5 21.09 31.23 27.27
CA ALA A 5 20.51 32.44 26.70
C ALA A 5 21.57 33.32 26.00
N GLU A 6 22.79 33.40 26.54
CA GLU A 6 23.93 34.06 25.88
C GLU A 6 24.29 33.36 24.56
N THR A 7 24.31 32.02 24.56
CA THR A 7 24.56 31.24 23.34
C THR A 7 23.48 31.50 22.29
N ALA A 8 22.20 31.59 22.70
CA ALA A 8 21.11 31.91 21.79
C ALA A 8 21.26 33.27 21.11
N VAL A 9 21.74 34.29 21.83
CA VAL A 9 22.03 35.61 21.24
C VAL A 9 23.13 35.52 20.17
N LEU A 10 24.15 34.69 20.40
CA LEU A 10 25.20 34.46 19.40
C LEU A 10 24.65 33.74 18.16
N LEU A 11 23.73 32.78 18.34
CA LEU A 11 23.08 32.07 17.23
C LEU A 11 22.16 32.99 16.42
N GLU A 12 21.40 33.87 17.08
CA GLU A 12 20.60 34.91 16.42
C GLU A 12 21.49 35.84 15.59
N ALA A 13 22.62 36.29 16.15
CA ALA A 13 23.59 37.12 15.42
C ALA A 13 24.24 36.40 14.23
N ALA A 14 24.32 35.07 14.28
CA ALA A 14 24.80 34.22 13.18
C ALA A 14 23.73 33.94 12.11
N GLY A 15 22.49 34.39 12.31
CA GLY A 15 21.39 34.25 11.35
C GLY A 15 20.62 32.92 11.44
N VAL A 16 20.58 32.28 12.62
CA VAL A 16 19.74 31.10 12.84
C VAL A 16 18.26 31.50 12.86
N ASP A 17 17.42 30.75 12.13
CA ASP A 17 15.99 31.07 11.97
C ASP A 17 15.13 30.65 13.18
N CYS A 18 15.52 29.60 13.90
CA CYS A 18 14.78 29.07 15.04
C CYS A 18 15.66 28.15 15.90
N VAL A 19 15.37 28.09 17.20
CA VAL A 19 15.99 27.14 18.13
C VAL A 19 14.93 26.24 18.76
N GLU A 20 15.22 24.94 18.81
CA GLU A 20 14.51 23.99 19.67
C GLU A 20 15.26 23.86 21.01
N LEU A 21 14.60 24.27 22.10
CA LEU A 21 15.18 24.22 23.44
C LEU A 21 14.93 22.86 24.09
N SER A 22 15.99 22.06 24.17
CA SER A 22 16.03 20.78 24.86
C SER A 22 17.06 20.80 26.01
N GLY A 23 17.08 19.77 26.85
CA GLY A 23 18.02 19.70 27.97
C GLY A 23 18.25 18.30 28.50
N GLY A 24 19.18 18.20 29.44
CA GLY A 24 19.60 16.93 30.05
C GLY A 24 20.58 16.13 29.20
N THR A 25 21.20 15.11 29.79
CA THR A 25 22.25 14.31 29.11
C THR A 25 22.14 12.82 29.45
N MET A 26 22.63 11.97 28.55
CA MET A 26 22.85 10.54 28.86
C MET A 26 23.86 10.35 30.01
N ARG A 27 24.83 11.25 30.16
CA ARG A 27 25.79 11.23 31.27
C ARG A 27 25.10 11.27 32.63
N ALA A 28 24.08 12.12 32.79
CA ALA A 28 23.33 12.23 34.04
C ALA A 28 22.59 10.93 34.40
N TYR A 29 22.07 10.21 33.40
CA TYR A 29 21.47 8.89 33.60
C TYR A 29 22.49 7.88 34.14
N PHE A 30 23.66 7.77 33.50
CA PHE A 30 24.72 6.87 33.96
C PHE A 30 25.30 7.27 35.33
N ALA A 31 25.19 8.54 35.71
CA ALA A 31 25.59 9.04 37.02
C ALA A 31 24.50 8.87 38.11
N GLY A 32 23.31 8.37 37.77
CA GLY A 32 22.17 8.25 38.70
C GLY A 32 21.49 9.59 39.02
N GLU A 33 21.83 10.67 38.32
CA GLU A 33 21.26 12.01 38.47
C GLU A 33 20.01 12.16 37.59
N PHE A 34 18.92 11.46 37.93
CA PHE A 34 17.73 11.37 37.08
C PHE A 34 17.07 12.71 36.72
N ALA A 35 17.21 13.74 37.57
CA ALA A 35 16.72 15.09 37.26
C ALA A 35 17.48 15.77 36.10
N GLY A 36 18.74 15.38 35.87
CA GLY A 36 19.58 15.85 34.76
C GLY A 36 19.50 14.97 33.52
N PHE A 37 18.70 13.90 33.54
CA PHE A 37 18.46 13.05 32.38
C PHE A 37 17.56 13.78 31.37
N PHE A 38 17.80 13.60 30.08
CA PHE A 38 17.01 14.26 29.03
C PHE A 38 15.59 13.69 28.88
N SER A 39 15.32 12.54 29.50
CA SER A 39 13.98 11.92 29.51
C SER A 39 13.58 11.49 30.92
N PRO A 40 13.47 12.42 31.87
CA PRO A 40 13.21 12.07 33.26
C PRO A 40 11.85 11.34 33.38
N PRO A 41 11.80 10.12 33.96
CA PRO A 41 10.54 9.43 34.19
C PRO A 41 9.66 10.27 35.13
N LEU A 42 8.33 10.27 34.89
CA LEU A 42 7.33 10.79 35.84
C LEU A 42 7.46 12.28 36.20
N ARG A 43 8.12 13.09 35.36
CA ARG A 43 8.03 14.55 35.45
C ARG A 43 6.82 15.02 34.64
N ASP A 44 6.02 15.89 35.24
CA ASP A 44 4.82 16.47 34.63
C ASP A 44 5.06 17.89 34.11
N GLY A 45 4.28 18.23 33.09
CA GLY A 45 4.28 19.53 32.42
C GLY A 45 5.54 19.87 31.62
N ALA A 46 5.61 21.11 31.15
CA ALA A 46 6.72 21.65 30.38
C ALA A 46 8.03 21.79 31.19
N TYR A 47 8.96 20.87 31.00
CA TYR A 47 10.19 20.75 31.82
C TYR A 47 11.11 21.95 31.75
N TYR A 48 11.11 22.63 30.61
CA TYR A 48 12.05 23.71 30.30
C TYR A 48 11.37 25.08 30.22
N ARG A 49 10.21 25.23 30.89
CA ARG A 49 9.45 26.49 30.94
C ARG A 49 10.30 27.67 31.43
N ASP A 50 11.10 27.48 32.47
CA ASP A 50 11.98 28.54 33.02
C ASP A 50 13.14 28.88 32.07
N GLY A 51 13.73 27.86 31.45
CA GLY A 51 14.71 28.03 30.37
C GLY A 51 14.14 28.84 29.20
N ALA A 52 12.91 28.58 28.78
CA ALA A 52 12.24 29.35 27.75
C ALA A 52 12.03 30.82 28.15
N ARG A 53 11.67 31.10 29.42
CA ARG A 53 11.59 32.48 29.94
C ARG A 53 12.93 33.19 29.91
N ALA A 54 14.00 32.51 30.34
CA ALA A 54 15.36 33.07 30.32
C ALA A 54 15.84 33.36 28.88
N TYR A 55 15.54 32.46 27.94
CA TYR A 55 15.78 32.65 26.51
C TYR A 55 15.05 33.89 25.98
N ARG A 56 13.74 34.01 26.26
CA ARG A 56 12.91 35.14 25.81
C ARG A 56 13.33 36.48 26.37
N ALA A 57 13.92 36.50 27.56
CA ALA A 57 14.45 37.74 28.15
C ALA A 57 15.65 38.30 27.39
N LYS A 58 16.29 37.52 26.51
CA LYS A 58 17.57 37.88 25.87
C LYS A 58 17.52 37.93 24.34
N THR A 59 16.63 37.17 23.70
CA THR A 59 16.55 37.06 22.23
C THR A 59 15.10 37.03 21.74
N LYS A 60 14.89 37.48 20.49
CA LYS A 60 13.60 37.39 19.79
C LYS A 60 13.55 36.26 18.77
N MET A 61 14.65 35.55 18.57
CA MET A 61 14.73 34.41 17.65
C MET A 61 13.64 33.38 17.99
N PRO A 62 12.89 32.87 16.99
CA PRO A 62 11.80 31.93 17.21
C PRO A 62 12.21 30.72 18.05
N LEU A 63 11.33 30.30 18.96
CA LEU A 63 11.56 29.21 19.90
C LEU A 63 10.56 28.08 19.70
N MET A 64 11.07 26.86 19.53
CA MET A 64 10.33 25.61 19.68
C MET A 64 10.60 25.01 21.07
N LEU A 65 9.56 24.81 21.88
CA LEU A 65 9.70 24.23 23.22
C LEU A 65 9.31 22.75 23.21
N VAL A 66 10.24 21.88 23.61
CA VAL A 66 10.00 20.46 23.87
C VAL A 66 10.01 20.19 25.38
N GLY A 67 9.67 18.97 25.78
CA GLY A 67 9.92 18.46 27.13
C GLY A 67 8.67 18.36 27.99
N GLY A 68 8.04 17.18 27.99
CA GLY A 68 6.94 16.84 28.91
C GLY A 68 5.55 17.31 28.49
N ILE A 69 5.43 18.10 27.42
CA ILE A 69 4.16 18.62 26.91
C ILE A 69 3.32 17.49 26.29
N ARG A 70 2.05 17.37 26.71
CA ARG A 70 1.14 16.28 26.30
C ARG A 70 -0.31 16.69 26.03
N SER A 71 -0.74 17.89 26.41
CA SER A 71 -2.11 18.34 26.17
C SER A 71 -2.16 19.53 25.22
N LEU A 72 -3.28 19.65 24.50
CA LEU A 72 -3.56 20.81 23.68
C LEU A 72 -3.67 22.08 24.55
N GLU A 73 -4.29 21.97 25.73
CA GLU A 73 -4.42 23.05 26.70
C GLU A 73 -3.06 23.60 27.15
N GLU A 74 -2.13 22.75 27.59
CA GLU A 74 -0.79 23.21 27.99
C GLU A 74 -0.03 23.82 26.79
N SER A 75 -0.23 23.25 25.60
CA SER A 75 0.38 23.77 24.37
C SER A 75 -0.12 25.18 24.06
N ASP A 76 -1.43 25.40 24.17
CA ASP A 76 -2.07 26.69 23.92
C ASP A 76 -1.65 27.72 24.98
N GLU A 77 -1.58 27.35 26.26
CA GLU A 77 -1.07 28.23 27.32
C GLU A 77 0.36 28.69 27.09
N LEU A 78 1.24 27.81 26.62
CA LEU A 78 2.65 28.13 26.36
C LEU A 78 2.81 29.10 25.17
N VAL A 79 2.03 28.90 24.12
CA VAL A 79 2.07 29.73 22.91
C VAL A 79 1.36 31.07 23.14
N SER A 80 0.11 31.05 23.61
CA SER A 80 -0.67 32.26 23.89
C SER A 80 -0.05 33.12 25.01
N GLY A 81 0.61 32.48 25.98
CA GLY A 81 1.36 33.15 27.04
C GLY A 81 2.72 33.72 26.60
N GLY A 82 3.11 33.54 25.33
CA GLY A 82 4.36 34.07 24.77
C GLY A 82 5.63 33.38 25.28
N ILE A 83 5.51 32.23 25.93
CA ILE A 83 6.65 31.46 26.44
C ILE A 83 7.43 30.82 25.27
N THR A 84 6.72 30.39 24.22
CA THR A 84 7.30 29.78 23.02
C THR A 84 6.48 30.15 21.78
N ASP A 85 7.04 30.01 20.57
CA ASP A 85 6.28 30.22 19.32
C ASP A 85 5.67 28.91 18.82
N TYR A 86 6.33 27.79 19.13
CA TYR A 86 5.96 26.47 18.65
C TYR A 86 6.14 25.44 19.76
N VAL A 87 5.26 24.45 19.80
CA VAL A 87 5.40 23.28 20.66
C VAL A 87 5.97 22.12 19.86
N SER A 88 7.05 21.53 20.36
CA SER A 88 7.65 20.31 19.80
C SER A 88 7.17 19.08 20.57
N LEU A 89 6.73 18.06 19.82
CA LEU A 89 6.24 16.79 20.36
C LEU A 89 7.05 15.64 19.76
N ALA A 90 7.53 14.74 20.61
CA ALA A 90 8.22 13.52 20.17
C ALA A 90 7.46 12.26 20.61
N ARG A 91 7.63 11.84 21.87
CA ARG A 91 6.98 10.62 22.43
C ARG A 91 5.45 10.60 22.30
N PRO A 92 4.72 11.72 22.45
CA PRO A 92 3.28 11.77 22.12
C PRO A 92 2.96 11.30 20.70
N LEU A 93 3.74 11.75 19.71
CA LEU A 93 3.55 11.37 18.30
C LEU A 93 4.02 9.94 18.00
N ILE A 94 5.01 9.43 18.73
CA ILE A 94 5.40 8.00 18.65
C ILE A 94 4.24 7.10 19.09
N ARG A 95 3.50 7.48 20.14
CA ARG A 95 2.33 6.71 20.62
C ARG A 95 1.08 6.97 19.78
N GLN A 96 0.88 8.20 19.31
CA GLN A 96 -0.31 8.63 18.58
C GLN A 96 0.09 9.51 17.38
N PRO A 97 0.43 8.93 16.22
CA PRO A 97 0.87 9.70 15.05
C PRO A 97 -0.18 10.72 14.56
N ALA A 98 -1.47 10.41 14.74
CA ALA A 98 -2.59 11.27 14.37
C ALA A 98 -2.99 12.29 15.47
N LEU A 99 -2.23 12.44 16.56
CA LEU A 99 -2.60 13.27 17.72
C LEU A 99 -2.97 14.71 17.35
N VAL A 100 -2.20 15.36 16.47
CA VAL A 100 -2.46 16.75 16.06
C VAL A 100 -3.74 16.84 15.23
N ALA A 101 -4.00 15.86 14.36
CA ALA A 101 -5.24 15.80 13.58
C ALA A 101 -6.45 15.59 14.51
N ARG A 102 -6.34 14.68 15.49
CA ARG A 102 -7.35 14.42 16.53
C ARG A 102 -7.73 15.69 17.29
N TRP A 103 -6.73 16.44 17.75
CA TRP A 103 -6.94 17.74 18.40
C TRP A 103 -7.66 18.73 17.49
N LYS A 104 -7.29 18.78 16.21
CA LYS A 104 -7.91 19.67 15.22
C LYS A 104 -9.37 19.32 14.93
N THR A 105 -9.77 18.06 15.03
CA THR A 105 -11.16 17.60 14.82
C THR A 105 -12.05 17.75 16.05
N GLY A 106 -11.53 18.31 17.15
CA GLY A 106 -12.30 18.62 18.37
C GLY A 106 -12.19 17.59 19.49
N ASP A 107 -11.48 16.47 19.29
CA ASP A 107 -11.11 15.57 20.37
C ASP A 107 -9.80 16.07 21.00
N THR A 108 -9.95 16.84 22.09
CA THR A 108 -8.85 17.55 22.76
C THR A 108 -8.23 16.79 23.93
N ALA A 109 -8.55 15.50 24.09
CA ALA A 109 -7.97 14.68 25.15
C ALA A 109 -6.42 14.74 25.10
N ALA A 110 -5.78 14.67 26.27
CA ALA A 110 -4.33 14.62 26.37
C ALA A 110 -3.76 13.41 25.61
N ALA A 111 -2.50 13.50 25.21
CA ALA A 111 -1.80 12.39 24.60
C ALA A 111 -1.66 11.24 25.60
N ASP A 112 -1.83 10.01 25.15
CA ASP A 112 -1.79 8.83 25.99
C ASP A 112 -0.37 8.52 26.50
N CYS A 113 0.67 9.17 25.95
CA CYS A 113 2.06 8.87 26.26
C CYS A 113 2.37 9.06 27.76
N ILE A 114 2.70 7.97 28.45
CA ILE A 114 3.01 8.00 29.90
C ILE A 114 4.48 8.27 30.22
N SER A 115 5.33 8.45 29.19
CA SER A 115 6.77 8.77 29.36
C SER A 115 7.55 7.79 30.24
N ASP A 116 7.20 6.52 30.10
CA ASP A 116 7.88 5.36 30.66
C ASP A 116 9.24 5.09 30.02
N ASN A 117 9.59 5.82 28.95
CA ASN A 117 10.79 5.63 28.13
C ASN A 117 10.86 4.27 27.43
N GLY A 118 9.76 3.53 27.37
CA GLY A 118 9.70 2.23 26.72
C GLY A 118 10.08 2.30 25.24
N CYS A 119 9.84 3.44 24.59
CA CYS A 119 10.22 3.68 23.20
C CYS A 119 11.73 3.67 22.91
N PHE A 120 12.59 3.88 23.91
CA PHE A 120 14.04 3.79 23.72
C PHE A 120 14.51 2.34 23.59
N ARG A 121 13.85 1.39 24.27
CA ARG A 121 14.25 -0.01 24.28
C ARG A 121 14.28 -0.59 22.86
N PRO A 122 13.22 -0.48 22.04
CA PRO A 122 13.27 -0.86 20.63
C PRO A 122 14.43 -0.23 19.85
N GLY A 123 14.68 1.07 20.02
CA GLY A 123 15.77 1.77 19.35
C GLY A 123 17.17 1.26 19.76
N ILE A 124 17.38 0.96 21.04
CA ILE A 124 18.63 0.39 21.58
C ILE A 124 18.82 -1.05 21.07
N GLU A 125 17.73 -1.82 21.00
CA GLU A 125 17.69 -3.17 20.45
C GLU A 125 17.76 -3.19 18.90
N ARG A 126 17.84 -2.01 18.26
CA ARG A 126 17.90 -1.80 16.80
C ARG A 126 16.64 -2.17 16.02
N ARG A 127 15.49 -2.31 16.70
CA ARG A 127 14.16 -2.62 16.13
C ARG A 127 13.36 -1.38 15.67
N GLY A 128 14.03 -0.25 15.45
CA GLY A 128 13.38 1.05 15.22
C GLY A 128 12.72 1.63 16.48
N VAL A 129 12.45 2.94 16.51
CA VAL A 129 11.79 3.59 17.67
C VAL A 129 10.27 3.52 17.51
N HIS A 130 9.61 2.78 18.41
CA HIS A 130 8.14 2.70 18.49
C HIS A 130 7.67 2.68 19.95
N CYS A 131 6.38 2.96 20.20
CA CYS A 131 5.83 2.91 21.55
C CYS A 131 5.50 1.46 21.94
N VAL A 132 6.04 0.98 23.05
CA VAL A 132 5.80 -0.40 23.55
C VAL A 132 4.39 -0.61 24.14
N HIS A 133 3.63 0.48 24.36
CA HIS A 133 2.24 0.46 24.85
C HIS A 133 1.21 0.58 23.74
N VAL A 134 1.67 0.84 22.51
CA VAL A 134 0.87 0.57 21.33
C VAL A 134 1.15 -0.88 21.06
N GLY A 135 0.16 -1.76 21.28
CA GLY A 135 0.31 -3.16 20.89
C GLY A 135 0.72 -3.19 19.42
N GLY A 136 1.82 -3.85 19.09
CA GLY A 136 2.16 -3.97 17.68
C GLY A 136 1.06 -4.75 16.96
N TYR A 137 0.76 -4.24 15.76
CA TYR A 137 0.32 -4.85 14.50
C TYR A 137 -0.40 -6.21 14.48
N ARG A 138 -1.07 -6.64 15.54
CA ARG A 138 -1.73 -7.95 15.63
C ARG A 138 -3.22 -7.79 15.50
N THR A 139 -3.77 -8.43 14.48
CA THR A 139 -5.17 -8.81 14.44
C THR A 139 -5.20 -10.32 14.23
N ARG A 140 -5.66 -11.05 15.25
CA ARG A 140 -5.93 -12.48 15.10
C ARG A 140 -7.19 -12.61 14.27
N GLY A 141 -7.12 -13.44 13.23
CA GLY A 141 -8.25 -13.78 12.39
C GLY A 141 -8.35 -15.28 12.29
N GLY A 142 -9.22 -15.88 13.10
CA GLY A 142 -9.37 -17.33 13.09
C GLY A 142 -8.11 -18.08 13.54
N SER A 143 -7.64 -18.97 12.67
CA SER A 143 -6.42 -19.76 12.85
C SER A 143 -5.16 -19.07 12.34
N LEU A 144 -5.31 -17.96 11.59
CA LEU A 144 -4.21 -17.19 11.03
C LEU A 144 -3.94 -15.91 11.85
N THR A 145 -2.67 -15.51 11.89
CA THR A 145 -2.23 -14.22 12.43
C THR A 145 -1.37 -13.53 11.41
N PHE A 146 -1.67 -12.27 11.15
CA PHE A 146 -1.01 -11.46 10.12
C PHE A 146 -0.14 -10.39 10.77
N GLY A 147 0.92 -10.04 10.07
CA GLY A 147 1.84 -8.97 10.40
C GLY A 147 2.36 -8.34 9.12
N SER A 148 2.69 -7.05 9.12
CA SER A 148 3.18 -6.40 7.91
C SER A 148 4.11 -5.24 8.23
N ALA A 149 5.02 -4.95 7.31
CA ALA A 149 5.85 -3.76 7.36
C ALA A 149 6.34 -3.39 5.96
N SER A 150 6.68 -2.11 5.77
CA SER A 150 7.37 -1.65 4.58
C SER A 150 8.55 -0.74 4.91
N THR A 151 9.53 -0.72 3.99
CA THR A 151 10.74 0.09 4.12
C THR A 151 11.23 0.57 2.75
N ALA A 152 12.00 1.65 2.76
CA ALA A 152 12.76 2.15 1.61
C ALA A 152 14.28 2.04 1.85
N THR A 153 14.68 1.20 2.81
CA THR A 153 16.09 0.97 3.14
C THR A 153 16.84 0.39 1.94
N VAL A 154 17.93 1.06 1.56
CA VAL A 154 18.70 0.72 0.36
C VAL A 154 19.46 -0.61 0.47
N ASN A 155 19.93 -0.99 1.65
CA ASN A 155 20.65 -2.25 1.82
C ASN A 155 19.67 -3.41 1.89
N THR A 156 19.77 -4.38 0.96
CA THR A 156 18.83 -5.49 0.83
C THR A 156 18.64 -6.28 2.13
N ARG A 157 19.73 -6.76 2.74
CA ARG A 157 19.63 -7.56 3.96
C ARG A 157 19.01 -6.78 5.12
N ARG A 158 19.42 -5.52 5.26
CA ARG A 158 18.86 -4.62 6.27
C ARG A 158 17.38 -4.34 6.04
N ALA A 159 16.95 -4.16 4.79
CA ALA A 159 15.54 -3.96 4.45
C ALA A 159 14.69 -5.16 4.87
N VAL A 160 15.17 -6.38 4.58
CA VAL A 160 14.50 -7.62 5.00
C VAL A 160 14.44 -7.73 6.52
N ALA A 161 15.55 -7.48 7.22
CA ALA A 161 15.60 -7.53 8.68
C ALA A 161 14.64 -6.52 9.32
N GLU A 162 14.68 -5.25 8.90
CA GLU A 162 13.79 -4.20 9.41
C GLU A 162 12.31 -4.56 9.17
N CYS A 163 11.96 -5.07 7.98
CA CYS A 163 10.60 -5.48 7.67
C CYS A 163 10.13 -6.65 8.55
N LEU A 164 10.93 -7.72 8.68
CA LEU A 164 10.54 -8.90 9.45
C LEU A 164 10.48 -8.63 10.96
N GLU A 165 11.41 -7.82 11.49
CA GLU A 165 11.36 -7.37 12.89
C GLU A 165 10.15 -6.47 13.18
N SER A 166 9.70 -5.70 12.19
CA SER A 166 8.53 -4.81 12.35
C SER A 166 7.20 -5.53 12.11
N ALA A 167 7.20 -6.62 11.33
CA ALA A 167 5.99 -7.34 11.00
C ALA A 167 5.44 -8.16 12.19
N PHE A 168 6.30 -8.68 13.07
CA PHE A 168 5.91 -9.39 14.30
C PHE A 168 6.74 -8.98 15.52
N ASP A 169 6.07 -8.66 16.65
CA ASP A 169 6.75 -8.21 17.88
C ASP A 169 7.44 -9.33 18.69
N ASP A 170 7.03 -10.59 18.53
CA ASP A 170 7.47 -11.74 19.35
C ASP A 170 8.33 -12.77 18.59
N GLY A 171 9.10 -12.28 17.64
CA GLY A 171 10.02 -13.08 16.83
C GLY A 171 9.67 -12.98 15.35
N THR A 172 10.65 -13.30 14.51
CA THR A 172 10.59 -13.04 13.07
C THR A 172 10.17 -14.26 12.24
N ASP A 173 10.13 -15.45 12.85
CA ASP A 173 9.76 -16.67 12.14
C ASP A 173 8.25 -16.74 11.89
N CYS A 174 7.85 -17.31 10.76
CA CYS A 174 6.45 -17.41 10.32
C CYS A 174 6.24 -18.60 9.38
N ASP A 175 4.99 -18.87 8.99
CA ASP A 175 4.65 -20.01 8.13
C ASP A 175 4.61 -19.61 6.64
N LEU A 176 4.28 -18.35 6.36
CA LEU A 176 4.28 -17.75 5.03
C LEU A 176 4.76 -16.30 5.11
N LEU A 177 5.66 -15.93 4.21
CA LEU A 177 6.11 -14.55 4.01
C LEU A 177 5.80 -14.14 2.57
N ILE A 178 4.90 -13.18 2.40
CA ILE A 178 4.59 -12.55 1.11
C ILE A 178 5.39 -11.25 1.02
N LEU A 179 6.15 -11.06 -0.07
CA LEU A 179 6.95 -9.87 -0.30
C LEU A 179 6.62 -9.19 -1.62
N HIS A 180 6.48 -7.87 -1.58
CA HIS A 180 6.45 -7.02 -2.76
C HIS A 180 7.69 -6.15 -2.78
N THR A 181 8.34 -6.05 -3.93
CA THR A 181 9.56 -5.23 -4.04
C THR A 181 9.62 -4.49 -5.37
N THR A 182 10.43 -3.45 -5.38
CA THR A 182 10.81 -2.74 -6.61
C THR A 182 12.14 -3.30 -7.14
N MET A 183 12.50 -2.95 -8.37
CA MET A 183 13.56 -3.64 -9.12
C MET A 183 15.00 -3.47 -8.61
N GLY A 184 15.26 -2.63 -7.60
CA GLY A 184 16.63 -2.23 -7.22
C GLY A 184 17.28 -3.03 -6.09
N HIS A 185 16.56 -3.96 -5.46
CA HIS A 185 17.15 -4.93 -4.53
C HIS A 185 17.81 -6.08 -5.30
N ASN A 186 18.81 -6.70 -4.69
CA ASN A 186 19.35 -7.97 -5.20
C ASN A 186 18.40 -9.09 -4.73
N PHE A 187 17.76 -9.78 -5.66
CA PHE A 187 16.74 -10.77 -5.33
C PHE A 187 17.31 -12.00 -4.62
N ASP A 188 18.50 -12.48 -5.00
CA ASP A 188 19.16 -13.60 -4.30
C ASP A 188 19.43 -13.22 -2.84
N GLU A 189 20.03 -12.05 -2.59
CA GLU A 189 20.27 -11.57 -1.22
C GLU A 189 18.98 -11.34 -0.42
N LEU A 190 17.90 -10.92 -1.09
CA LEU A 190 16.60 -10.67 -0.49
C LEU A 190 15.98 -11.98 0.00
N LEU A 191 15.96 -13.00 -0.86
CA LEU A 191 15.39 -14.31 -0.56
C LEU A 191 16.25 -15.10 0.44
N ASP A 192 17.58 -15.04 0.31
CA ASP A 192 18.51 -15.66 1.25
C ASP A 192 18.36 -15.09 2.67
N GLU A 193 18.28 -13.77 2.79
CA GLU A 193 18.12 -13.13 4.10
C GLU A 193 16.74 -13.40 4.69
N ALA A 194 15.69 -13.40 3.87
CA ALA A 194 14.34 -13.72 4.32
C ALA A 194 14.28 -15.17 4.85
N HIS A 195 14.89 -16.12 4.14
CA HIS A 195 14.97 -17.51 4.57
C HIS A 195 15.82 -17.69 5.83
N ARG A 196 16.92 -16.92 5.96
CA ARG A 196 17.76 -16.93 7.17
C ARG A 196 17.01 -16.46 8.41
N ILE A 197 16.16 -15.44 8.29
CA ILE A 197 15.43 -14.82 9.41
C ILE A 197 14.13 -15.56 9.73
N ALA A 198 13.44 -16.10 8.73
CA ALA A 198 12.20 -16.86 8.84
C ALA A 198 12.33 -18.25 8.19
N PRO A 199 13.12 -19.18 8.79
CA PRO A 199 13.44 -20.47 8.19
C PRO A 199 12.23 -21.41 8.03
N SER A 200 11.15 -21.20 8.78
CA SER A 200 9.94 -22.02 8.69
C SER A 200 9.01 -21.59 7.56
N ALA A 201 9.20 -20.38 7.02
CA ALA A 201 8.28 -19.75 6.09
C ALA A 201 8.42 -20.31 4.68
N ARG A 202 7.29 -20.49 4.00
CA ARG A 202 7.28 -20.40 2.53
C ARG A 202 7.42 -18.93 2.15
N ILE A 203 8.37 -18.60 1.30
CA ILE A 203 8.58 -17.22 0.86
C ILE A 203 7.97 -17.07 -0.52
N VAL A 204 7.13 -16.06 -0.73
CA VAL A 204 6.47 -15.81 -2.01
C VAL A 204 6.46 -14.33 -2.29
N GLY A 205 6.42 -13.94 -3.55
CA GLY A 205 6.33 -12.51 -3.85
C GLY A 205 6.46 -12.16 -5.30
N CYS A 206 6.46 -10.87 -5.59
CA CYS A 206 6.70 -10.38 -6.93
C CYS A 206 7.25 -8.94 -6.94
N THR A 207 7.63 -8.49 -8.13
CA THR A 207 8.02 -7.11 -8.38
C THR A 207 6.85 -6.22 -8.79
N GLY A 208 6.89 -4.96 -8.40
CA GLY A 208 5.98 -3.91 -8.87
C GLY A 208 6.70 -2.60 -9.13
N SER A 209 5.99 -1.59 -9.64
CA SER A 209 6.54 -0.24 -9.80
C SER A 209 6.67 0.50 -8.47
N GLY A 210 6.06 -0.03 -7.42
CA GLY A 210 6.11 0.44 -6.05
C GLY A 210 5.39 -0.53 -5.11
N VAL A 211 5.48 -0.24 -3.83
CA VAL A 211 4.85 -1.00 -2.75
C VAL A 211 3.94 -0.09 -1.95
N ILE A 212 2.92 -0.67 -1.32
CA ILE A 212 2.02 0.04 -0.41
C ILE A 212 2.03 -0.72 0.91
N GLY A 213 2.68 -0.17 1.93
CA GLY A 213 2.60 -0.70 3.28
C GLY A 213 1.57 0.05 4.12
N ARG A 214 1.45 -0.35 5.38
CA ARG A 214 0.73 0.43 6.40
C ARG A 214 1.38 1.80 6.63
N GLU A 215 2.67 1.92 6.33
CA GLU A 215 3.44 3.18 6.36
C GLU A 215 3.13 4.10 5.16
N GLY A 216 2.33 3.63 4.19
CA GLY A 216 1.95 4.34 2.99
C GLY A 216 2.62 3.79 1.73
N ALA A 217 2.55 4.58 0.65
CA ALA A 217 3.09 4.21 -0.66
C ALA A 217 4.57 4.58 -0.82
N SER A 218 5.35 3.68 -1.42
CA SER A 218 6.73 3.95 -1.81
C SER A 218 7.07 3.34 -3.17
N GLU A 219 7.46 4.18 -4.11
CA GLU A 219 7.86 3.83 -5.48
C GLU A 219 9.35 4.15 -5.74
N THR A 220 10.17 4.14 -4.68
CA THR A 220 11.62 4.23 -4.84
C THR A 220 12.15 2.94 -5.47
N MET A 221 13.34 2.98 -6.06
CA MET A 221 13.95 1.78 -6.66
C MET A 221 14.24 0.66 -5.65
N ARG A 222 14.26 0.94 -4.35
CA ARG A 222 14.60 -0.03 -3.29
C ARG A 222 13.58 0.02 -2.16
N SER A 223 12.33 -0.13 -2.55
CA SER A 223 11.22 -0.36 -1.64
C SER A 223 10.95 -1.85 -1.47
N LEU A 224 10.62 -2.24 -0.25
CA LEU A 224 10.20 -3.58 0.14
C LEU A 224 8.98 -3.45 1.06
N ALA A 225 7.95 -4.24 0.82
CA ALA A 225 6.85 -4.45 1.76
C ALA A 225 6.63 -5.95 1.96
N VAL A 226 6.27 -6.34 3.18
CA VAL A 226 6.03 -7.75 3.53
C VAL A 226 4.69 -7.92 4.26
N MET A 227 4.07 -9.08 4.05
CA MET A 227 3.01 -9.64 4.88
C MET A 227 3.52 -10.97 5.41
N SER A 228 3.68 -11.08 6.72
CA SER A 228 4.04 -12.31 7.40
C SER A 228 2.79 -12.95 7.99
N VAL A 229 2.65 -14.27 7.81
CA VAL A 229 1.47 -15.02 8.23
C VAL A 229 1.91 -16.20 9.09
N ARG A 230 1.30 -16.35 10.26
CA ARG A 230 1.44 -17.51 11.13
C ARG A 230 0.12 -18.26 11.19
N GLY A 231 0.20 -19.59 11.19
CA GLY A 231 -0.97 -20.44 11.29
C GLY A 231 -0.71 -21.85 10.78
N PRO A 232 -1.73 -22.72 10.82
CA PRO A 232 -1.53 -24.11 10.47
C PRO A 232 -1.22 -24.26 8.98
N ARG A 233 -0.21 -25.08 8.64
CA ARG A 233 0.26 -25.24 7.25
C ARG A 233 -0.82 -25.69 6.26
N ASN A 234 -1.88 -26.36 6.72
CA ASN A 234 -3.01 -26.78 5.87
C ASN A 234 -4.00 -25.65 5.56
N ALA A 235 -3.86 -24.47 6.17
CA ALA A 235 -4.62 -23.26 5.85
C ALA A 235 -3.94 -22.40 4.78
N LEU A 236 -2.75 -22.78 4.30
CA LEU A 236 -1.93 -22.02 3.37
C LEU A 236 -1.44 -22.93 2.24
N ALA A 237 -1.54 -22.46 1.00
CA ALA A 237 -1.02 -23.15 -0.18
C ALA A 237 -0.23 -22.17 -1.06
N VAL A 238 0.83 -22.65 -1.71
CA VAL A 238 1.67 -21.83 -2.60
C VAL A 238 1.87 -22.56 -3.91
N ALA A 239 1.63 -21.88 -5.03
CA ALA A 239 1.87 -22.41 -6.37
C ALA A 239 2.60 -21.37 -7.23
N ALA A 240 3.41 -21.84 -8.17
CA ALA A 240 4.00 -21.01 -9.21
C ALA A 240 3.94 -21.70 -10.57
N TYR A 241 3.96 -20.88 -11.62
CA TYR A 241 4.02 -21.34 -13.00
C TYR A 241 5.09 -20.54 -13.73
N ASP A 242 6.15 -21.23 -14.14
CA ASP A 242 7.26 -20.65 -14.91
C ASP A 242 6.89 -20.59 -16.39
N ARG A 243 7.18 -19.45 -17.04
CA ARG A 243 7.03 -19.24 -18.50
C ARG A 243 5.68 -19.75 -19.05
N PRO A 244 4.55 -19.15 -18.67
CA PRO A 244 3.25 -19.48 -19.23
C PRO A 244 3.25 -19.31 -20.76
N ASP A 245 2.68 -20.29 -21.46
CA ASP A 245 2.45 -20.20 -22.90
C ASP A 245 1.24 -19.27 -23.14
N PRO A 246 1.42 -18.14 -23.86
CA PRO A 246 0.30 -17.25 -24.19
C PRO A 246 -0.83 -17.95 -24.94
N ALA A 247 -0.59 -19.10 -25.57
CA ALA A 247 -1.61 -19.90 -26.25
C ALA A 247 -2.43 -20.81 -25.32
N ASP A 248 -2.00 -21.03 -24.07
CA ASP A 248 -2.69 -21.91 -23.10
C ASP A 248 -2.70 -21.34 -21.66
N LEU A 249 -3.19 -20.11 -21.54
CA LEU A 249 -3.32 -19.45 -20.23
C LEU A 249 -4.35 -20.12 -19.32
N ALA A 250 -5.41 -20.71 -19.89
CA ALA A 250 -6.38 -21.50 -19.14
C ALA A 250 -5.76 -22.79 -18.56
N GLY A 251 -4.91 -23.48 -19.33
CA GLY A 251 -4.14 -24.61 -18.85
C GLY A 251 -3.19 -24.23 -17.71
N ALA A 252 -2.50 -23.08 -17.83
CA ALA A 252 -1.66 -22.54 -16.77
C ALA A 252 -2.45 -22.24 -15.49
N GLY A 253 -3.62 -21.59 -15.60
CA GLY A 253 -4.52 -21.32 -14.47
C GLY A 253 -5.00 -22.59 -13.79
N ALA A 254 -5.41 -23.59 -14.57
CA ALA A 254 -5.86 -24.87 -14.03
C ALA A 254 -4.71 -25.66 -13.36
N ALA A 255 -3.48 -25.53 -13.88
CA ALA A 255 -2.31 -26.15 -13.27
C ALA A 255 -1.98 -25.52 -11.90
N LEU A 256 -1.97 -24.19 -11.82
CA LEU A 256 -1.81 -23.44 -10.56
C LEU A 256 -2.85 -23.86 -9.53
N ALA A 257 -4.12 -23.86 -9.92
CA ALA A 257 -5.23 -24.20 -9.03
C ALA A 257 -5.18 -25.65 -8.53
N ARG A 258 -4.80 -26.61 -9.39
CA ARG A 258 -4.57 -28.01 -8.97
C ARG A 258 -3.43 -28.11 -7.97
N ASP A 259 -2.36 -27.34 -8.15
CA ASP A 259 -1.24 -27.34 -7.22
C ASP A 259 -1.63 -26.80 -5.83
N LEU A 260 -2.40 -25.71 -5.81
CA LEU A 260 -2.96 -25.16 -4.58
C LEU A 260 -3.89 -26.17 -3.88
N ALA A 261 -4.83 -26.77 -4.60
CA ALA A 261 -5.80 -27.72 -4.05
C ALA A 261 -5.18 -29.02 -3.51
N ARG A 262 -3.96 -29.39 -3.95
CA ARG A 262 -3.21 -30.52 -3.38
C ARG A 262 -2.62 -30.21 -2.00
N GLN A 263 -2.38 -28.94 -1.70
CA GLN A 263 -1.73 -28.50 -0.47
C GLN A 263 -2.74 -28.12 0.62
N ALA A 264 -3.86 -27.51 0.24
CA ALA A 264 -4.90 -27.08 1.15
C ALA A 264 -6.30 -27.41 0.58
N THR A 265 -7.15 -28.03 1.40
CA THR A 265 -8.56 -28.28 1.08
C THR A 265 -9.42 -27.12 1.55
N GLY A 266 -10.43 -26.73 0.77
CA GLY A 266 -11.35 -25.66 1.18
C GLY A 266 -10.76 -24.25 1.03
N ILE A 267 -9.93 -24.05 0.01
CA ILE A 267 -9.42 -22.72 -0.36
C ILE A 267 -10.60 -21.78 -0.59
N ASN A 268 -10.60 -20.65 0.11
CA ASN A 268 -11.64 -19.62 0.05
C ASN A 268 -11.13 -18.25 -0.39
N LEU A 269 -9.84 -18.13 -0.70
CA LEU A 269 -9.23 -16.95 -1.32
C LEU A 269 -7.95 -17.37 -2.06
N VAL A 270 -7.74 -16.80 -3.24
CA VAL A 270 -6.46 -16.88 -3.96
C VAL A 270 -5.88 -15.47 -4.16
N LEU A 271 -4.68 -15.23 -3.63
CA LEU A 271 -3.84 -14.10 -4.05
C LEU A 271 -3.04 -14.54 -5.29
N CYS A 272 -3.11 -13.79 -6.38
CA CYS A 272 -2.44 -14.16 -7.64
C CYS A 272 -1.67 -12.96 -8.23
N TYR A 273 -0.41 -13.21 -8.60
CA TYR A 273 0.50 -12.21 -9.15
C TYR A 273 1.12 -12.70 -10.47
N PRO A 274 0.35 -12.67 -11.58
CA PRO A 274 0.87 -13.00 -12.90
C PRO A 274 1.80 -11.91 -13.44
N SER A 275 2.66 -12.23 -14.41
CA SER A 275 3.37 -11.20 -15.19
C SER A 275 2.43 -10.49 -16.16
N LEU A 276 2.68 -9.21 -16.47
CA LEU A 276 1.97 -8.48 -17.54
C LEU A 276 1.99 -9.16 -18.92
N SER A 277 2.90 -10.11 -19.16
CA SER A 277 2.91 -10.95 -20.37
C SER A 277 1.76 -11.98 -20.41
N VAL A 278 1.10 -12.24 -19.29
CA VAL A 278 0.03 -13.24 -19.10
C VAL A 278 -1.33 -12.62 -19.43
N LEU A 279 -1.46 -12.05 -20.61
CA LEU A 279 -2.70 -11.44 -21.11
C LEU A 279 -3.20 -12.22 -22.34
N PRO A 280 -4.51 -12.44 -22.48
CA PRO A 280 -5.61 -11.91 -21.66
C PRO A 280 -5.77 -12.66 -20.33
N GLY A 281 -5.96 -11.91 -19.24
CA GLY A 281 -6.10 -12.50 -17.91
C GLY A 281 -7.36 -13.30 -17.65
N GLY A 282 -8.40 -13.11 -18.47
CA GLY A 282 -9.65 -13.85 -18.35
C GLY A 282 -9.45 -15.37 -18.51
N ASP A 283 -8.54 -15.77 -19.39
CA ASP A 283 -8.25 -17.19 -19.64
C ASP A 283 -7.56 -17.83 -18.43
N LEU A 284 -6.63 -17.10 -17.80
CA LEU A 284 -5.99 -17.53 -16.54
C LEU A 284 -7.04 -17.74 -15.44
N LEU A 285 -7.95 -16.77 -15.27
CA LEU A 285 -9.03 -16.85 -14.28
C LEU A 285 -9.94 -18.05 -14.56
N GLN A 286 -10.37 -18.25 -15.80
CA GLN A 286 -11.16 -19.41 -16.21
C GLN A 286 -10.47 -20.73 -15.86
N GLY A 287 -9.16 -20.82 -16.07
CA GLY A 287 -8.35 -21.96 -15.67
C GLY A 287 -8.43 -22.24 -14.16
N ILE A 288 -8.27 -21.20 -13.34
CA ILE A 288 -8.36 -21.32 -11.87
C ILE A 288 -9.76 -21.75 -11.44
N GLU A 289 -10.79 -21.10 -11.98
CA GLU A 289 -12.21 -21.36 -11.67
C GLU A 289 -12.63 -22.78 -12.06
N SER A 290 -12.06 -23.34 -13.13
CA SER A 290 -12.35 -24.72 -13.57
C SER A 290 -11.98 -25.79 -12.53
N VAL A 291 -11.14 -25.44 -11.55
CA VAL A 291 -10.63 -26.35 -10.51
C VAL A 291 -11.15 -25.96 -9.13
N LEU A 292 -11.09 -24.68 -8.76
CA LEU A 292 -11.50 -24.21 -7.43
C LEU A 292 -12.98 -23.80 -7.35
N GLY A 293 -13.64 -23.65 -8.50
CA GLY A 293 -14.99 -23.11 -8.60
C GLY A 293 -15.00 -21.58 -8.82
N PRO A 294 -16.07 -21.04 -9.42
CA PRO A 294 -16.19 -19.62 -9.74
C PRO A 294 -16.37 -18.74 -8.49
N ASP A 295 -16.85 -19.31 -7.38
CA ASP A 295 -17.13 -18.58 -6.14
C ASP A 295 -15.89 -18.30 -5.30
N VAL A 296 -14.74 -18.91 -5.62
CA VAL A 296 -13.48 -18.64 -4.92
C VAL A 296 -12.90 -17.34 -5.47
N PRO A 297 -12.80 -16.27 -4.66
CA PRO A 297 -12.28 -14.99 -5.12
C PRO A 297 -10.78 -15.10 -5.45
N VAL A 298 -10.41 -14.58 -6.62
CA VAL A 298 -9.03 -14.40 -7.06
C VAL A 298 -8.71 -12.92 -7.05
N VAL A 299 -7.78 -12.51 -6.20
CA VAL A 299 -7.38 -11.11 -6.05
C VAL A 299 -5.88 -10.91 -6.21
N GLY A 300 -5.46 -9.69 -6.54
CA GLY A 300 -4.04 -9.34 -6.69
C GLY A 300 -3.81 -8.36 -7.82
N ALA A 301 -2.58 -8.34 -8.34
CA ALA A 301 -2.17 -7.45 -9.42
C ALA A 301 -1.19 -8.17 -10.33
N TYR A 302 -1.05 -7.70 -11.58
CA TYR A 302 0.07 -8.21 -12.38
C TYR A 302 1.35 -7.56 -11.90
N ALA A 303 2.36 -8.39 -11.72
CA ALA A 303 3.71 -7.97 -11.42
C ALA A 303 4.27 -7.18 -12.61
N MET A 304 5.00 -6.12 -12.29
CA MET A 304 5.63 -5.22 -13.27
C MET A 304 7.02 -4.81 -12.80
N ASP A 305 7.78 -4.16 -13.69
CA ASP A 305 9.01 -3.46 -13.34
C ASP A 305 8.70 -2.02 -12.88
N ASN A 306 9.74 -1.19 -12.69
CA ASN A 306 9.61 0.24 -12.37
C ASN A 306 9.08 1.07 -13.55
N ALA A 307 7.87 0.74 -14.02
CA ALA A 307 7.11 1.40 -15.08
C ALA A 307 7.81 1.48 -16.44
N LYS A 308 8.75 0.56 -16.71
CA LYS A 308 9.38 0.39 -18.03
C LYS A 308 8.62 -0.59 -18.91
N LEU A 309 7.74 -1.40 -18.33
CA LEU A 309 6.88 -2.38 -19.00
C LEU A 309 7.68 -3.40 -19.84
N LYS A 310 8.84 -3.84 -19.33
CA LYS A 310 9.73 -4.78 -20.03
C LYS A 310 9.71 -6.18 -19.45
N THR A 311 9.67 -6.30 -18.13
CA THR A 311 9.76 -7.58 -17.44
C THR A 311 9.11 -7.48 -16.06
N SER A 312 8.99 -8.62 -15.38
CA SER A 312 8.65 -8.72 -13.97
C SER A 312 9.16 -10.04 -13.40
N PHE A 313 9.31 -10.07 -12.07
CA PHE A 313 9.82 -11.25 -11.37
C PHE A 313 8.84 -11.72 -10.31
N GLN A 314 8.70 -13.04 -10.20
CA GLN A 314 7.93 -13.72 -9.18
C GLN A 314 8.88 -14.61 -8.38
N PHE A 315 8.58 -14.80 -7.10
CA PHE A 315 9.44 -15.51 -6.17
C PHE A 315 8.67 -16.65 -5.50
N VAL A 316 9.30 -17.82 -5.41
CA VAL A 316 8.89 -18.89 -4.48
C VAL A 316 10.14 -19.46 -3.84
N ASP A 317 10.26 -19.30 -2.53
CA ASP A 317 11.42 -19.64 -1.71
C ASP A 317 12.69 -19.00 -2.29
N GLN A 318 13.66 -19.78 -2.75
CA GLN A 318 14.89 -19.29 -3.39
C GLN A 318 14.79 -19.28 -4.94
N GLN A 319 13.61 -19.57 -5.50
CA GLN A 319 13.38 -19.60 -6.94
C GLN A 319 12.88 -18.24 -7.43
N ILE A 320 13.50 -17.75 -8.50
CA ILE A 320 13.12 -16.51 -9.18
C ILE A 320 12.62 -16.87 -10.57
N PHE A 321 11.36 -16.54 -10.86
CA PHE A 321 10.73 -16.71 -12.16
C PHE A 321 10.69 -15.36 -12.86
N GLU A 322 11.27 -15.27 -14.05
CA GLU A 322 11.08 -14.11 -14.93
C GLU A 322 9.82 -14.32 -15.75
N MET A 323 8.91 -13.34 -15.71
CA MET A 323 7.63 -13.38 -16.41
C MET A 323 6.76 -14.62 -16.08
N GLY A 324 6.80 -15.08 -14.83
CA GLY A 324 6.00 -16.19 -14.34
C GLY A 324 4.67 -15.78 -13.72
N ILE A 325 4.10 -16.70 -12.94
CA ILE A 325 2.90 -16.49 -12.12
C ILE A 325 3.19 -17.09 -10.75
N VAL A 326 2.81 -16.38 -9.68
CA VAL A 326 2.78 -16.94 -8.32
C VAL A 326 1.38 -16.75 -7.73
N ALA A 327 0.92 -17.75 -6.99
CA ALA A 327 -0.36 -17.72 -6.31
C ALA A 327 -0.26 -18.26 -4.88
N VAL A 328 -1.05 -17.68 -3.98
CA VAL A 328 -1.22 -18.11 -2.59
C VAL A 328 -2.68 -18.43 -2.35
N GLY A 329 -2.98 -19.66 -1.92
CA GLY A 329 -4.31 -20.07 -1.48
C GLY A 329 -4.44 -19.95 0.03
N PHE A 330 -5.49 -19.28 0.51
CA PHE A 330 -5.90 -19.33 1.92
C PHE A 330 -7.07 -20.29 2.05
N ALA A 331 -7.06 -21.09 3.11
CA ALA A 331 -8.09 -22.08 3.42
C ALA A 331 -8.53 -21.98 4.89
N ASP A 332 -8.60 -20.76 5.44
CA ASP A 332 -9.17 -20.53 6.77
C ASP A 332 -10.68 -20.28 6.64
N PRO A 333 -11.54 -21.23 7.04
CA PRO A 333 -12.98 -21.13 6.86
C PRO A 333 -13.61 -20.02 7.72
N SER A 334 -12.89 -19.50 8.72
CA SER A 334 -13.36 -18.42 9.60
C SER A 334 -13.08 -17.03 9.04
N LEU A 335 -12.32 -16.92 7.94
CA LEU A 335 -12.09 -15.66 7.24
C LEU A 335 -13.02 -15.51 6.05
N GLU A 336 -13.44 -14.28 5.80
CA GLU A 336 -14.11 -13.86 4.57
C GLU A 336 -13.45 -12.60 3.99
N LEU A 337 -13.67 -12.39 2.69
CA LEU A 337 -13.12 -11.27 1.93
C LEU A 337 -14.20 -10.21 1.70
N ALA A 338 -13.90 -8.97 2.06
CA ALA A 338 -14.57 -7.79 1.51
C ALA A 338 -13.64 -7.13 0.48
N ALA A 339 -14.08 -7.08 -0.78
CA ALA A 339 -13.30 -6.54 -1.88
C ALA A 339 -14.03 -5.40 -2.59
N ARG A 340 -13.31 -4.34 -2.94
CA ARG A 340 -13.83 -3.24 -3.77
C ARG A 340 -12.79 -2.73 -4.75
N VAL A 341 -13.26 -2.21 -5.87
CA VAL A 341 -12.41 -1.76 -6.99
C VAL A 341 -13.01 -0.54 -7.68
N ASN A 342 -12.16 0.43 -8.08
CA ASN A 342 -12.60 1.62 -8.80
C ASN A 342 -11.51 2.28 -9.68
N HIS A 343 -11.89 2.87 -10.82
CA HIS A 343 -10.96 3.56 -11.75
C HIS A 343 -10.94 5.10 -11.72
N GLY A 344 -12.06 5.79 -11.50
CA GLY A 344 -12.17 7.26 -11.63
C GLY A 344 -12.05 7.89 -13.04
N TYR A 345 -12.08 7.12 -14.13
CA TYR A 345 -12.18 7.61 -15.51
C TYR A 345 -13.63 7.99 -15.90
N ARG A 346 -13.78 8.89 -16.89
CA ARG A 346 -15.06 9.30 -17.49
C ARG A 346 -15.08 9.07 -19.00
N PRO A 347 -16.24 8.80 -19.62
CA PRO A 347 -16.34 8.61 -21.07
C PRO A 347 -16.17 9.93 -21.83
N MET A 348 -15.47 9.87 -22.96
CA MET A 348 -15.23 10.97 -23.89
C MET A 348 -15.68 10.59 -25.30
N GLY A 349 -16.07 11.57 -26.12
CA GLY A 349 -16.32 11.39 -27.55
C GLY A 349 -17.50 10.46 -27.85
N THR A 350 -17.50 9.88 -29.05
CA THR A 350 -18.44 8.83 -29.47
C THR A 350 -17.78 7.45 -29.30
N PRO A 351 -18.56 6.35 -29.20
CA PRO A 351 -18.01 5.00 -29.28
C PRO A 351 -17.31 4.78 -30.63
N LEU A 352 -16.26 3.96 -30.62
CA LEU A 352 -15.47 3.52 -31.76
C LEU A 352 -15.75 2.04 -32.00
N GLU A 353 -16.06 1.65 -33.23
CA GLU A 353 -16.28 0.26 -33.63
C GLU A 353 -14.94 -0.45 -33.84
N VAL A 354 -14.74 -1.59 -33.19
CA VAL A 354 -13.62 -2.49 -33.48
C VAL A 354 -13.86 -3.17 -34.82
N THR A 355 -13.31 -2.59 -35.88
CA THR A 355 -13.50 -3.08 -37.26
C THR A 355 -12.52 -4.19 -37.62
N ARG A 356 -11.36 -4.27 -36.96
CA ARG A 356 -10.42 -5.38 -37.11
C ARG A 356 -9.57 -5.59 -35.86
N CYS A 357 -9.58 -6.81 -35.31
CA CYS A 357 -8.76 -7.24 -34.18
C CYS A 357 -8.37 -8.73 -34.31
N ASP A 358 -7.35 -9.12 -33.55
CA ASP A 358 -6.94 -10.50 -33.29
C ASP A 358 -6.52 -10.64 -31.82
N GLY A 359 -7.24 -11.45 -31.05
CA GLY A 359 -7.03 -11.58 -29.61
C GLY A 359 -7.05 -10.23 -28.89
N VAL A 360 -5.94 -9.89 -28.24
CA VAL A 360 -5.72 -8.64 -27.48
C VAL A 360 -5.27 -7.45 -28.35
N ARG A 361 -5.09 -7.64 -29.67
CA ARG A 361 -4.54 -6.65 -30.59
C ARG A 361 -5.63 -6.08 -31.48
N ILE A 362 -5.82 -4.76 -31.43
CA ILE A 362 -6.77 -4.03 -32.28
C ILE A 362 -5.99 -3.36 -33.40
N TYR A 363 -6.30 -3.71 -34.64
CA TYR A 363 -5.69 -3.14 -35.84
C TYR A 363 -6.46 -1.91 -36.32
N GLU A 364 -7.79 -1.97 -36.29
CA GLU A 364 -8.64 -0.92 -36.86
C GLU A 364 -9.82 -0.56 -35.96
N LEU A 365 -10.03 0.74 -35.79
CA LEU A 365 -11.18 1.36 -35.14
C LEU A 365 -11.86 2.28 -36.17
N ASP A 366 -13.17 2.10 -36.38
CA ASP A 366 -13.94 2.82 -37.43
C ASP A 366 -13.29 2.75 -38.83
N GLY A 367 -12.71 1.60 -39.20
CA GLY A 367 -12.03 1.39 -40.48
C GLY A 367 -10.72 2.18 -40.65
N LYS A 368 -10.16 2.72 -39.56
CA LYS A 368 -8.89 3.46 -39.55
C LYS A 368 -7.88 2.74 -38.65
N PRO A 369 -6.56 2.94 -38.85
CA PRO A 369 -5.54 2.42 -37.95
C PRO A 369 -5.85 2.76 -36.50
N ALA A 370 -5.83 1.77 -35.61
CA ALA A 370 -6.33 1.89 -34.25
C ALA A 370 -5.69 3.04 -33.47
N TRP A 371 -4.37 3.20 -33.56
CA TRP A 371 -3.67 4.32 -32.91
C TRP A 371 -4.15 5.68 -33.42
N ALA A 372 -4.27 5.84 -34.74
CA ALA A 372 -4.69 7.10 -35.34
C ALA A 372 -6.14 7.46 -35.00
N ALA A 373 -7.05 6.47 -34.97
CA ALA A 373 -8.43 6.66 -34.56
C ALA A 373 -8.53 7.07 -33.08
N PHE A 374 -7.78 6.39 -32.22
CA PHE A 374 -7.75 6.69 -30.78
C PHE A 374 -7.17 8.08 -30.48
N THR A 375 -6.02 8.44 -31.07
CA THR A 375 -5.44 9.78 -30.87
C THR A 375 -6.37 10.87 -31.42
N ALA A 376 -7.02 10.63 -32.56
CA ALA A 376 -7.99 11.58 -33.12
C ALA A 376 -9.19 11.79 -32.19
N ALA A 377 -9.68 10.72 -31.54
CA ALA A 377 -10.75 10.81 -30.54
C ALA A 377 -10.36 11.65 -29.32
N LEU A 378 -9.06 11.71 -29.00
CA LEU A 378 -8.49 12.56 -27.94
C LEU A 378 -8.13 13.98 -28.43
N GLY A 379 -8.32 14.30 -29.71
CA GLY A 379 -7.87 15.56 -30.29
C GLY A 379 -6.34 15.70 -30.40
N LEU A 380 -5.62 14.57 -30.41
CA LEU A 380 -4.17 14.50 -30.45
C LEU A 380 -3.67 14.05 -31.84
N PRO A 381 -2.47 14.50 -32.27
CA PRO A 381 -1.89 14.03 -33.52
C PRO A 381 -1.47 12.55 -33.42
N PRO A 382 -1.51 11.76 -34.52
CA PRO A 382 -1.05 10.37 -34.53
C PRO A 382 0.43 10.20 -34.16
N SER A 383 1.21 11.27 -34.26
CA SER A 383 2.62 11.30 -33.87
C SER A 383 2.85 11.41 -32.35
N THR A 384 1.81 11.61 -31.54
CA THR A 384 1.94 11.69 -30.08
C THR A 384 2.58 10.41 -29.54
N HIS A 385 3.51 10.57 -28.59
CA HIS A 385 4.21 9.44 -28.01
C HIS A 385 3.28 8.71 -27.02
N PRO A 386 3.22 7.36 -27.01
CA PRO A 386 2.32 6.61 -26.14
C PRO A 386 2.43 6.96 -24.65
N ILE A 387 3.64 7.29 -24.19
CA ILE A 387 3.89 7.66 -22.79
C ILE A 387 3.15 8.93 -22.34
N GLU A 388 2.78 9.80 -23.27
CA GLU A 388 1.99 11.01 -22.97
C GLU A 388 0.51 10.69 -22.79
N ILE A 389 0.04 9.58 -23.34
CA ILE A 389 -1.39 9.21 -23.36
C ILE A 389 -1.73 8.17 -22.30
N VAL A 390 -0.87 7.18 -22.09
CA VAL A 390 -1.08 6.10 -21.10
C VAL A 390 -1.52 6.63 -19.72
N PRO A 391 -0.95 7.72 -19.16
CA PRO A 391 -1.39 8.27 -17.88
C PRO A 391 -2.82 8.83 -17.90
N ILE A 392 -3.28 9.39 -19.02
CA ILE A 392 -4.45 10.27 -19.08
C ILE A 392 -5.65 9.67 -19.83
N ALA A 393 -5.47 8.63 -20.64
CA ALA A 393 -6.56 8.06 -21.43
C ALA A 393 -6.45 6.54 -21.61
N ALA A 394 -7.60 5.93 -21.88
CA ALA A 394 -7.76 4.50 -22.09
C ALA A 394 -8.96 4.21 -23.02
N LEU A 395 -9.19 2.94 -23.34
CA LEU A 395 -10.48 2.47 -23.88
C LEU A 395 -11.29 1.83 -22.76
N GLY A 396 -12.60 1.97 -22.83
CA GLY A 396 -13.56 1.30 -21.95
C GLY A 396 -14.67 0.63 -22.76
N ARG A 397 -15.22 -0.45 -22.24
CA ARG A 397 -16.44 -1.07 -22.77
C ARG A 397 -17.59 -0.79 -21.84
N GLU A 398 -18.80 -0.82 -22.36
CA GLU A 398 -19.98 -0.73 -21.52
C GLU A 398 -20.05 -1.93 -20.56
N LEU A 399 -20.33 -1.63 -19.29
CA LEU A 399 -20.50 -2.60 -18.22
C LEU A 399 -21.97 -2.99 -18.12
N GLU A 400 -22.22 -4.28 -17.86
CA GLU A 400 -23.56 -4.83 -17.64
C GLU A 400 -24.24 -4.10 -16.46
N GLY A 401 -25.54 -3.81 -16.59
CA GLY A 401 -26.26 -2.90 -15.70
C GLY A 401 -26.20 -3.29 -14.22
N GLU A 402 -26.20 -4.59 -13.92
CA GLU A 402 -26.15 -5.13 -12.56
C GLU A 402 -24.85 -4.81 -11.81
N PHE A 403 -23.73 -4.59 -12.52
CA PHE A 403 -22.44 -4.29 -11.90
C PHE A 403 -22.16 -2.79 -11.75
N ARG A 404 -22.97 -1.92 -12.37
CA ARG A 404 -22.67 -0.47 -12.44
C ARG A 404 -22.71 0.22 -11.09
N GLU A 405 -23.62 -0.18 -10.21
CA GLU A 405 -23.75 0.40 -8.87
C GLU A 405 -22.55 0.02 -7.98
N GLU A 406 -22.21 -1.27 -7.96
CA GLU A 406 -21.05 -1.79 -7.23
C GLU A 406 -19.75 -1.17 -7.73
N TYR A 407 -19.53 -1.14 -9.05
CA TYR A 407 -18.30 -0.61 -9.64
C TYR A 407 -18.21 0.93 -9.58
N GLY A 408 -19.37 1.60 -9.57
CA GLY A 408 -19.49 3.04 -9.59
C GLY A 408 -19.19 3.69 -10.95
N SER A 409 -19.34 2.93 -12.04
CA SER A 409 -19.14 3.38 -13.42
C SER A 409 -19.98 2.56 -14.39
N GLU A 410 -20.39 3.18 -15.50
CA GLU A 410 -21.07 2.49 -16.60
C GLU A 410 -20.10 1.76 -17.55
N TYR A 411 -18.79 1.96 -17.35
CA TYR A 411 -17.74 1.45 -18.23
C TYR A 411 -16.70 0.68 -17.45
N LEU A 412 -16.28 -0.46 -17.98
CA LEU A 412 -15.08 -1.18 -17.55
C LEU A 412 -13.91 -0.75 -18.44
N ILE A 413 -12.80 -0.34 -17.84
CA ILE A 413 -11.59 0.00 -18.61
C ILE A 413 -10.95 -1.27 -19.15
N VAL A 414 -10.74 -1.32 -20.47
CA VAL A 414 -10.22 -2.52 -21.15
C VAL A 414 -8.69 -2.53 -21.27
N GLY A 415 -8.02 -1.48 -20.77
CA GLY A 415 -6.57 -1.44 -20.63
C GLY A 415 -5.91 -0.17 -21.17
N GLY A 416 -4.62 -0.03 -20.89
CA GLY A 416 -3.78 1.05 -21.41
C GLY A 416 -3.33 0.72 -22.82
N ILE A 417 -3.50 1.66 -23.74
CA ILE A 417 -3.28 1.44 -25.16
C ILE A 417 -1.78 1.45 -25.44
N LEU A 418 -1.20 0.26 -25.59
CA LEU A 418 0.19 0.11 -25.99
C LEU A 418 0.28 0.07 -27.52
N ARG A 419 0.66 1.21 -28.10
CA ARG A 419 0.94 1.33 -29.54
C ARG A 419 2.05 0.36 -29.96
N GLN A 420 1.80 -0.35 -31.05
CA GLN A 420 2.73 -1.27 -31.69
C GLN A 420 3.43 -0.60 -32.89
N PRO A 421 4.54 -1.18 -33.40
CA PRO A 421 5.26 -0.61 -34.54
C PRO A 421 4.43 -0.45 -35.83
N ASP A 422 3.35 -1.23 -35.97
CA ASP A 422 2.40 -1.19 -37.10
C ASP A 422 1.15 -0.32 -36.83
N ASP A 423 1.18 0.52 -35.79
CA ASP A 423 0.06 1.38 -35.34
C ASP A 423 -1.19 0.67 -34.85
N SER A 424 -1.14 -0.66 -34.70
CA SER A 424 -2.11 -1.39 -33.91
C SER A 424 -1.90 -1.12 -32.41
N VAL A 425 -2.88 -1.49 -31.59
CA VAL A 425 -2.86 -1.27 -30.15
C VAL A 425 -3.14 -2.56 -29.39
N LEU A 426 -2.39 -2.79 -28.30
CA LEU A 426 -2.69 -3.87 -27.37
C LEU A 426 -3.58 -3.38 -26.23
N VAL A 427 -4.53 -4.23 -25.83
CA VAL A 427 -5.41 -4.04 -24.68
C VAL A 427 -5.29 -5.23 -23.71
N ALA A 428 -5.88 -5.14 -22.51
CA ALA A 428 -5.73 -6.16 -21.46
C ALA A 428 -6.71 -7.36 -21.60
N ARG A 429 -7.49 -7.41 -22.67
CA ARG A 429 -8.50 -8.45 -22.91
C ARG A 429 -8.64 -8.80 -24.38
N THR A 430 -9.24 -9.96 -24.65
CA THR A 430 -9.67 -10.32 -26.01
C THR A 430 -10.74 -9.34 -26.50
N CYS A 431 -10.53 -8.80 -27.70
CA CYS A 431 -11.46 -7.96 -28.42
C CYS A 431 -12.19 -8.73 -29.51
N HIS A 432 -13.40 -8.29 -29.84
CA HIS A 432 -14.24 -8.91 -30.87
C HIS A 432 -14.60 -7.90 -31.95
N GLN A 433 -14.52 -8.32 -33.21
CA GLN A 433 -14.95 -7.47 -34.34
C GLN A 433 -16.43 -7.12 -34.20
N GLY A 434 -16.78 -5.85 -34.44
CA GLY A 434 -18.11 -5.30 -34.29
C GLY A 434 -18.46 -4.86 -32.86
N GLU A 435 -17.58 -5.04 -31.87
CA GLU A 435 -17.79 -4.47 -30.54
C GLU A 435 -17.50 -2.96 -30.54
N PHE A 436 -18.16 -2.23 -29.63
CA PHE A 436 -17.96 -0.80 -29.47
C PHE A 436 -17.15 -0.50 -28.22
N LEU A 437 -16.09 0.28 -28.38
CA LEU A 437 -15.25 0.78 -27.30
C LEU A 437 -15.38 2.29 -27.18
N ARG A 438 -15.41 2.78 -25.94
CA ARG A 438 -15.48 4.20 -25.62
C ARG A 438 -14.09 4.72 -25.28
N THR A 439 -13.75 5.90 -25.78
CA THR A 439 -12.57 6.62 -25.30
C THR A 439 -12.84 7.07 -23.87
N MET A 440 -11.91 6.81 -22.97
CA MET A 440 -12.02 7.12 -21.55
C MET A 440 -10.89 8.08 -21.18
N GLU A 441 -11.20 9.13 -20.43
CA GLU A 441 -10.20 10.05 -19.91
C GLU A 441 -10.13 9.99 -18.39
N ARG A 442 -8.93 10.21 -17.87
CA ARG A 442 -8.71 10.40 -16.45
C ARG A 442 -9.45 11.65 -16.00
N HIS A 443 -10.19 11.51 -14.90
CA HIS A 443 -10.85 12.63 -14.25
C HIS A 443 -10.45 12.65 -12.79
N GLU A 444 -9.52 13.52 -12.41
CA GLU A 444 -8.97 13.55 -11.04
C GLU A 444 -10.05 13.66 -9.95
N PRO A 445 -11.05 14.56 -10.04
CA PRO A 445 -12.13 14.58 -9.05
C PRO A 445 -12.91 13.26 -9.01
N GLY A 446 -13.03 12.58 -10.15
CA GLY A 446 -13.64 11.26 -10.26
C GLY A 446 -12.81 10.16 -9.60
N ILE A 447 -11.48 10.28 -9.58
CA ILE A 447 -10.60 9.37 -8.84
C ILE A 447 -10.79 9.52 -7.35
N PHE A 448 -10.78 10.75 -6.82
CA PHE A 448 -11.01 10.99 -5.40
C PHE A 448 -12.42 10.57 -4.97
N ALA A 449 -13.44 10.97 -5.70
CA ALA A 449 -14.82 10.55 -5.42
C ALA A 449 -15.01 9.03 -5.54
N GLY A 450 -14.28 8.40 -6.47
CA GLY A 450 -14.25 6.95 -6.66
C GLY A 450 -13.60 6.21 -5.49
N VAL A 451 -12.49 6.74 -4.96
CA VAL A 451 -11.87 6.25 -3.72
C VAL A 451 -12.79 6.43 -2.52
N ASP A 452 -13.40 7.60 -2.36
CA ASP A 452 -14.34 7.86 -1.27
C ASP A 452 -15.52 6.88 -1.31
N ARG A 453 -16.06 6.59 -2.50
CA ARG A 453 -17.11 5.57 -2.71
C ARG A 453 -16.62 4.16 -2.39
N LEU A 454 -15.47 3.78 -2.93
CA LEU A 454 -14.84 2.47 -2.68
C LEU A 454 -14.71 2.24 -1.17
N THR A 455 -14.19 3.23 -0.44
CA THR A 455 -14.00 3.14 0.99
C THR A 455 -15.33 3.11 1.76
N GLN A 456 -16.33 3.89 1.35
CA GLN A 456 -17.67 3.85 1.95
C GLN A 456 -18.34 2.47 1.78
N GLN A 457 -18.27 1.88 0.59
CA GLN A 457 -18.84 0.57 0.33
C GLN A 457 -18.07 -0.53 1.08
N LEU A 458 -16.73 -0.45 1.10
CA LEU A 458 -15.90 -1.40 1.83
C LEU A 458 -16.18 -1.34 3.33
N THR A 459 -16.22 -0.15 3.93
CA THR A 459 -16.51 0.00 5.37
C THR A 459 -17.93 -0.45 5.74
N ALA A 460 -18.90 -0.30 4.83
CA ALA A 460 -20.25 -0.85 4.99
C ALA A 460 -20.24 -2.40 5.02
N ASP A 461 -19.48 -3.04 4.12
CA ASP A 461 -19.31 -4.51 4.10
C ASP A 461 -18.61 -5.05 5.35
N LEU A 462 -17.66 -4.28 5.89
CA LEU A 462 -16.98 -4.64 7.12
C LEU A 462 -17.93 -4.63 8.33
N ARG A 463 -19.07 -3.91 8.26
CA ARG A 463 -20.09 -3.83 9.33
C ARG A 463 -19.49 -3.47 10.69
N GLY A 464 -18.49 -2.60 10.69
CA GLY A 464 -17.77 -2.16 11.89
C GLY A 464 -16.69 -3.13 12.40
N ARG A 465 -16.50 -4.30 11.77
CA ARG A 465 -15.36 -5.19 12.05
C ARG A 465 -14.06 -4.56 11.56
N ILE A 466 -12.98 -4.82 12.29
CA ILE A 466 -11.63 -4.39 11.90
C ILE A 466 -10.99 -5.52 11.07
N PRO A 467 -10.42 -5.23 9.89
CA PRO A 467 -9.74 -6.25 9.10
C PRO A 467 -8.58 -6.90 9.84
N VAL A 468 -8.41 -8.20 9.61
CA VAL A 468 -7.28 -8.98 10.12
C VAL A 468 -6.04 -8.84 9.23
N ALA A 469 -6.27 -8.54 7.94
CA ALA A 469 -5.25 -8.14 7.00
C ALA A 469 -5.91 -7.40 5.83
N VAL A 470 -5.16 -6.52 5.19
CA VAL A 470 -5.56 -5.89 3.94
C VAL A 470 -4.51 -6.15 2.88
N PHE A 471 -4.96 -6.65 1.73
CA PHE A 471 -4.20 -6.63 0.50
C PHE A 471 -4.69 -5.49 -0.39
N HIS A 472 -3.78 -4.83 -1.11
CA HIS A 472 -4.11 -3.69 -1.95
C HIS A 472 -3.37 -3.77 -3.29
N SER A 473 -4.10 -3.64 -4.39
CA SER A 473 -3.54 -3.50 -5.73
C SER A 473 -3.92 -2.15 -6.31
N ASP A 474 -2.93 -1.33 -6.64
CA ASP A 474 -3.16 -0.05 -7.32
C ASP A 474 -2.42 -0.07 -8.66
N CYS A 475 -3.03 0.47 -9.70
CA CYS A 475 -2.41 0.45 -11.01
C CYS A 475 -1.15 1.33 -10.99
N GLY A 476 -0.04 0.87 -11.57
CA GLY A 476 1.19 1.65 -11.72
C GLY A 476 0.99 2.93 -12.53
N ALA A 477 -0.02 2.96 -13.41
CA ALA A 477 -0.44 4.18 -14.10
C ALA A 477 -1.13 5.20 -13.16
N ARG A 478 -1.45 4.85 -11.92
CA ARG A 478 -1.89 5.76 -10.85
C ARG A 478 -0.75 6.11 -9.89
N GLY A 479 0.47 5.65 -10.15
CA GLY A 479 1.68 5.99 -9.38
C GLY A 479 2.37 7.27 -9.88
N GLN A 480 3.72 7.28 -9.82
CA GLN A 480 4.61 8.38 -10.23
C GLN A 480 4.36 8.94 -11.63
N LEU A 481 3.81 8.13 -12.54
CA LEU A 481 3.48 8.56 -13.90
C LEU A 481 2.32 9.55 -13.97
N SER A 482 1.48 9.63 -12.93
CA SER A 482 0.25 10.41 -12.97
C SER A 482 0.00 11.30 -11.75
N PHE A 483 0.49 10.93 -10.57
CA PHE A 483 0.29 11.71 -9.36
C PHE A 483 1.62 12.15 -8.75
N GLY A 484 1.67 13.41 -8.33
CA GLY A 484 2.69 13.90 -7.41
C GLY A 484 2.59 13.17 -6.06
N ARG A 485 3.70 13.11 -5.32
CA ARG A 485 3.81 12.38 -4.04
C ARG A 485 2.67 12.68 -3.06
N LEU A 486 2.33 13.95 -2.88
CA LEU A 486 1.28 14.39 -1.93
C LEU A 486 -0.11 13.84 -2.27
N LEU A 487 -0.49 13.84 -3.55
CA LEU A 487 -1.79 13.31 -3.98
C LEU A 487 -1.88 11.80 -3.76
N LYS A 488 -0.77 11.07 -3.89
CA LYS A 488 -0.72 9.64 -3.62
C LYS A 488 -0.86 9.33 -2.14
N GLU A 489 -0.09 10.01 -1.30
CA GLU A 489 -0.19 9.88 0.15
C GLU A 489 -1.63 10.18 0.61
N GLU A 490 -2.27 11.22 0.04
CA GLU A 490 -3.68 11.52 0.29
C GLU A 490 -4.63 10.40 -0.17
N LEU A 491 -4.48 9.88 -1.39
CA LEU A 491 -5.32 8.77 -1.89
C LEU A 491 -5.20 7.53 -1.01
N ILE A 492 -3.97 7.15 -0.63
CA ILE A 492 -3.73 6.00 0.26
C ILE A 492 -4.34 6.26 1.63
N ASN A 493 -4.17 7.45 2.21
CA ASN A 493 -4.74 7.80 3.51
C ASN A 493 -6.27 7.78 3.51
N ARG A 494 -6.92 8.23 2.43
CA ARG A 494 -8.39 8.15 2.25
C ARG A 494 -8.94 6.74 2.18
N ILE A 495 -8.09 5.75 1.93
CA ILE A 495 -8.44 4.33 1.99
C ILE A 495 -8.07 3.76 3.36
N GLN A 496 -6.83 3.95 3.80
CA GLN A 496 -6.31 3.31 5.01
C GLN A 496 -7.00 3.81 6.27
N GLU A 497 -7.22 5.12 6.43
CA GLU A 497 -7.78 5.66 7.69
C GLU A 497 -9.18 5.10 7.98
N PRO A 498 -10.15 5.12 7.04
CA PRO A 498 -11.50 4.66 7.36
C PRO A 498 -11.59 3.12 7.47
N VAL A 499 -10.75 2.39 6.73
CA VAL A 499 -10.69 0.91 6.80
C VAL A 499 -10.06 0.45 8.11
N CYS A 500 -9.01 1.12 8.56
CA CYS A 500 -8.29 0.77 9.79
C CYS A 500 -8.96 1.33 11.05
N ARG A 501 -9.73 2.42 10.96
CA ARG A 501 -10.43 3.07 12.10
C ARG A 501 -9.50 3.42 13.27
N GLY A 502 -8.28 3.85 12.96
CA GLY A 502 -7.24 4.15 13.94
C GLY A 502 -6.53 2.93 14.52
N GLU A 503 -6.96 1.71 14.17
CA GLU A 503 -6.30 0.47 14.56
C GLU A 503 -5.09 0.16 13.66
N SER A 504 -4.23 -0.70 14.19
CA SER A 504 -3.01 -1.09 13.55
C SER A 504 -3.21 -2.36 12.70
N VAL A 505 -3.80 -2.20 11.52
CA VAL A 505 -4.13 -3.31 10.61
C VAL A 505 -2.94 -3.66 9.70
N PRO A 506 -2.56 -4.95 9.58
CA PRO A 506 -1.56 -5.39 8.61
C PRO A 506 -1.98 -5.05 7.17
N TRP A 507 -1.09 -4.41 6.43
CA TRP A 507 -1.37 -3.91 5.08
C TRP A 507 -0.23 -4.22 4.12
N LEU A 508 -0.52 -4.98 3.06
CA LEU A 508 0.41 -5.26 1.98
C LEU A 508 -0.22 -4.96 0.64
N GLY A 509 0.37 -4.02 -0.09
CA GLY A 509 -0.03 -3.71 -1.43
C GLY A 509 1.11 -3.47 -2.40
N ILE A 510 0.74 -3.31 -3.65
CA ILE A 510 1.64 -3.20 -4.78
C ILE A 510 1.09 -2.21 -5.80
N TYR A 511 1.99 -1.43 -6.40
CA TYR A 511 1.71 -0.77 -7.66
C TYR A 511 2.01 -1.75 -8.80
N GLY A 512 0.95 -2.37 -9.33
CA GLY A 512 1.01 -3.42 -10.34
C GLY A 512 0.45 -2.99 -11.70
N GLY A 513 0.42 -3.90 -12.65
CA GLY A 513 -0.19 -3.68 -13.95
C GLY A 513 -1.52 -4.42 -14.07
N SER A 514 -2.66 -3.74 -14.03
CA SER A 514 -3.98 -4.38 -13.96
C SER A 514 -4.20 -5.14 -12.64
N GLU A 515 -5.46 -5.16 -12.22
CA GLU A 515 -5.88 -5.65 -10.91
C GLU A 515 -6.81 -6.85 -11.09
N LEU A 516 -6.59 -7.92 -10.33
CA LEU A 516 -7.52 -9.05 -10.23
C LEU A 516 -8.45 -8.74 -9.06
N CYS A 517 -9.75 -8.62 -9.33
CA CYS A 517 -10.74 -8.34 -8.29
C CYS A 517 -12.11 -8.88 -8.72
N PRO A 518 -12.84 -9.56 -7.81
CA PRO A 518 -14.25 -9.86 -8.03
C PRO A 518 -15.08 -8.59 -8.24
N LEU A 519 -16.09 -8.67 -9.10
CA LEU A 519 -17.15 -7.69 -9.27
C LEU A 519 -18.47 -8.44 -9.45
N GLY A 520 -19.46 -8.18 -8.59
CA GLY A 520 -20.71 -8.95 -8.57
C GLY A 520 -20.49 -10.45 -8.36
N GLY A 521 -19.48 -10.82 -7.56
CA GLY A 521 -19.09 -12.20 -7.29
C GLY A 521 -18.32 -12.91 -8.42
N ARG A 522 -18.05 -12.24 -9.55
CA ARG A 522 -17.31 -12.82 -10.68
C ARG A 522 -15.87 -12.33 -10.68
N ASN A 523 -14.89 -13.24 -10.80
CA ASN A 523 -13.49 -12.82 -10.93
C ASN A 523 -13.29 -12.07 -12.25
N MET A 524 -12.68 -10.88 -12.16
CA MET A 524 -12.46 -10.02 -13.31
C MET A 524 -11.07 -9.38 -13.28
N VAL A 525 -10.60 -9.04 -14.48
CA VAL A 525 -9.41 -8.21 -14.68
C VAL A 525 -9.85 -6.78 -14.84
N HIS A 526 -9.24 -5.90 -14.06
CA HIS A 526 -9.48 -4.46 -14.06
C HIS A 526 -8.22 -3.74 -14.50
N SER A 527 -8.37 -2.54 -15.04
CA SER A 527 -7.24 -1.71 -15.47
C SER A 527 -7.44 -0.28 -15.01
N TYR A 528 -6.34 0.40 -14.67
CA TYR A 528 -6.39 1.76 -14.10
C TYR A 528 -7.21 1.86 -12.81
N THR A 529 -7.29 0.77 -12.04
CA THR A 529 -8.05 0.75 -10.80
C THR A 529 -7.17 0.80 -9.56
N SER A 530 -7.78 1.19 -8.45
CA SER A 530 -7.35 0.79 -7.11
C SER A 530 -8.34 -0.27 -6.62
N ALA A 531 -7.82 -1.38 -6.12
CA ALA A 531 -8.56 -2.53 -5.62
C ALA A 531 -8.08 -2.90 -4.21
N VAL A 532 -9.00 -2.96 -3.26
CA VAL A 532 -8.71 -3.18 -1.84
C VAL A 532 -9.41 -4.44 -1.37
N PHE A 533 -8.66 -5.29 -0.68
CA PHE A 533 -9.06 -6.64 -0.28
C PHE A 533 -8.90 -6.77 1.23
N ALA A 534 -9.97 -6.54 1.98
CA ALA A 534 -9.97 -6.64 3.43
C ALA A 534 -10.42 -8.04 3.87
N LEU A 535 -9.54 -8.76 4.56
CA LEU A 535 -9.88 -10.01 5.25
C LEU A 535 -10.45 -9.69 6.61
N VAL A 536 -11.59 -10.29 6.95
CA VAL A 536 -12.24 -10.18 8.26
C VAL A 536 -12.65 -11.55 8.78
N GLU A 537 -12.81 -11.67 10.10
CA GLU A 537 -13.48 -12.83 10.68
C GLU A 537 -14.96 -12.82 10.28
N LYS A 538 -15.45 -14.00 9.86
CA LYS A 538 -16.88 -14.23 9.61
C LYS A 538 -17.68 -13.95 10.87
N GLU A 539 -18.85 -13.37 10.69
CA GLU A 539 -19.84 -13.32 11.77
C GLU A 539 -20.20 -14.77 12.15
N GLY A 540 -20.04 -15.10 13.44
CA GLY A 540 -20.62 -16.34 13.97
C GLY A 540 -22.13 -16.35 13.73
N PRO A 541 -22.80 -17.51 13.76
CA PRO A 541 -24.26 -17.52 13.72
C PRO A 541 -24.78 -16.62 14.84
N MET A 542 -25.60 -15.62 14.50
CA MET A 542 -26.35 -14.86 15.51
C MET A 542 -27.16 -15.88 16.31
N GLU A 543 -26.83 -16.05 17.60
CA GLU A 543 -27.64 -16.82 18.54
C GLU A 543 -29.02 -16.19 18.76
#